data_AF-A0A1Z8JRC1-F1
#
_entry.id   AF-A0A1Z8JRC1-F1
#
_cell.length_a   1.000
_cell.length_b   1.000
_cell.length_c   1.000
_cell.angle_alpha   90.00
_cell.angle_beta   90.00
_cell.angle_gamma   90.00
#
_symmetry.space_group_name_H-M   'P 1'
#
loop_
_entity.id
_entity.type
_entity.pdbx_description
1 polymer ?
#
loop_
_entity_poly.entity_id
_entity_poly.type
_entity_poly.pdbx_seq_one_letter_code
_entity_poly.pdbx_strand_id
1 'polypeptide(L)'
;MKVTISFFIHLVNLDYGWVELNNSIYKSYHDLLSKISEADVPPQNDLLESLYDFWAKIKINYNFGNPSMYQKALLTLVGCFPLSMKLFIPIMNPEKFEKMLMVLNHCIRYPILADSRNDDERCTFLQESILKNLENLIFDKTDESYYAYQSIIIQQLNMILVLPFHTRDLIVKKLGDKGVKIPTFVAASGYSMRILKSQIKDMSDLTFLNDQSIVKVVKSLIEPSKLKRDILIVNDNNEKTYLWMVSYELLTSVIVKFLGMIMDRQDKLSPTTISRLNEFLPNCLQAYECCFIAHDASSKTNDFAYSQYKLLSATLLKFINLYYGTQENYQVSRELAEKFVSITWEFSFFYKHDSLMESFFGSDVSTYTSITELIDILTFEPNWNIYGSTEPIVIHSHIRLLSSCFKDLYKMSNAREYSEISKIAFPFFLVRCAYGLRKYLMQSKQIKRMPLSKILVIEMEYVSEALNGLIQLESNNERNAMFEKILPMVFQLNSHGATEATQKNLAEMSVQFITSTKNG
;
A
#
# COMPACT_ATOMS: atom_id res chain seq x y z
N MET A 1 30.80 -32.24 24.99
CA MET A 1 29.73 -31.85 24.03
C MET A 1 29.99 -30.48 23.39
N LYS A 2 30.24 -29.39 24.14
CA LYS A 2 30.55 -28.05 23.58
C LYS A 2 31.67 -28.05 22.52
N VAL A 3 32.78 -28.72 22.79
CA VAL A 3 33.92 -28.86 21.86
C VAL A 3 33.51 -29.57 20.56
N THR A 4 32.73 -30.65 20.68
CA THR A 4 32.23 -31.43 19.53
C THR A 4 31.27 -30.62 18.66
N ILE A 5 30.35 -29.87 19.29
CA ILE A 5 29.42 -28.99 18.58
C ILE A 5 30.19 -27.90 17.83
N SER A 6 31.15 -27.24 18.50
CA SER A 6 32.01 -26.23 17.88
C SER A 6 32.81 -26.78 16.69
N PHE A 7 33.32 -28.00 16.81
CA PHE A 7 34.00 -28.70 15.72
C PHE A 7 33.07 -28.93 14.51
N PHE A 8 31.82 -29.34 14.72
CA PHE A 8 30.85 -29.48 13.63
C PHE A 8 30.49 -28.14 12.97
N ILE A 9 30.36 -27.06 13.75
CA ILE A 9 30.16 -25.71 13.18
C ILE A 9 31.33 -25.35 12.26
N HIS A 10 32.56 -25.62 12.71
CA HIS A 10 33.75 -25.33 11.92
C HIS A 10 33.76 -26.14 10.62
N LEU A 11 33.50 -27.44 10.68
CA LEU A 11 33.46 -28.32 9.51
C LEU A 11 32.43 -27.87 8.46
N VAL A 12 31.19 -27.57 8.89
CA VAL A 12 30.12 -27.13 7.97
C VAL A 12 30.48 -25.80 7.28
N ASN A 13 31.19 -24.92 7.99
CA ASN A 13 31.59 -23.61 7.48
C ASN A 13 32.94 -23.60 6.75
N LEU A 14 33.71 -24.70 6.78
CA LEU A 14 35.05 -24.81 6.19
C LEU A 14 34.98 -25.16 4.69
N ASP A 15 34.08 -26.09 4.31
CA ASP A 15 33.83 -26.40 2.89
C ASP A 15 32.33 -26.60 2.61
N TYR A 16 31.72 -25.58 2.02
CA TYR A 16 30.33 -25.58 1.57
C TYR A 16 30.07 -26.56 0.40
N GLY A 17 31.13 -26.98 -0.29
CA GLY A 17 31.12 -27.96 -1.37
C GLY A 17 30.93 -29.39 -0.88
N TRP A 18 31.24 -29.69 0.38
CA TRP A 18 31.17 -31.04 0.92
C TRP A 18 29.75 -31.42 1.40
N VAL A 19 28.83 -31.47 0.44
CA VAL A 19 27.39 -31.63 0.69
C VAL A 19 27.05 -32.89 1.50
N GLU A 20 27.75 -33.99 1.24
CA GLU A 20 27.54 -35.27 1.92
C GLU A 20 27.89 -35.21 3.40
N LEU A 21 29.00 -34.55 3.73
CA LEU A 21 29.41 -34.29 5.10
C LEU A 21 28.39 -33.38 5.79
N ASN A 22 28.00 -32.27 5.15
CA ASN A 22 27.01 -31.34 5.70
C ASN A 22 25.67 -32.04 6.00
N ASN A 23 25.17 -32.84 5.06
CA ASN A 23 23.96 -33.62 5.25
C ASN A 23 24.09 -34.62 6.41
N SER A 24 25.24 -35.27 6.54
CA SER A 24 25.49 -36.21 7.64
C SER A 24 25.52 -35.50 8.99
N ILE A 25 26.16 -34.33 9.06
CA ILE A 25 26.19 -33.49 10.27
C ILE A 25 24.77 -33.05 10.64
N TYR A 26 23.94 -32.62 9.68
CA TYR A 26 22.55 -32.23 9.96
C TYR A 26 21.69 -33.39 10.44
N LYS A 27 21.87 -34.60 9.89
CA LYS A 27 21.20 -35.82 10.40
C LYS A 27 21.63 -36.14 11.82
N SER A 28 22.93 -36.13 12.10
CA SER A 28 23.45 -36.36 13.45
C SER A 28 22.97 -35.30 14.44
N TYR A 29 22.83 -34.05 13.99
CA TYR A 29 22.24 -32.99 14.80
C TYR A 29 20.76 -33.24 15.09
N HIS A 30 19.96 -33.63 14.09
CA HIS A 30 18.57 -34.04 14.29
C HIS A 30 18.43 -35.16 15.32
N ASP A 31 19.23 -36.23 15.16
CA ASP A 31 19.21 -37.38 16.07
C ASP A 31 19.60 -36.99 17.50
N LEU A 32 20.57 -36.08 17.64
CA LEU A 32 20.94 -35.51 18.93
C LEU A 32 19.80 -34.72 19.57
N LEU A 33 19.11 -33.87 18.80
CA LEU A 33 17.95 -33.12 19.29
C LEU A 33 16.81 -34.06 19.71
N SER A 34 16.50 -35.09 18.93
CA SER A 34 15.45 -36.06 19.28
C SER A 34 15.74 -36.75 20.60
N LYS A 35 16.96 -37.28 20.76
CA LYS A 35 17.38 -37.95 22.01
C LYS A 35 17.35 -37.04 23.22
N ILE A 36 17.71 -35.76 23.07
CA ILE A 36 17.63 -34.78 24.16
C ILE A 36 16.17 -34.46 24.48
N SER A 37 15.30 -34.36 23.47
CA SER A 37 13.88 -34.08 23.65
C SER A 37 13.12 -35.24 24.30
N GLU A 38 13.61 -36.47 24.16
CA GLU A 38 13.04 -37.69 24.76
C GLU A 38 13.57 -37.96 26.18
N ALA A 39 14.58 -37.22 26.65
CA ALA A 39 15.17 -37.45 27.96
C ALA A 39 14.25 -36.98 29.09
N ASP A 40 14.14 -37.78 30.16
CA ASP A 40 13.31 -37.48 31.34
C ASP A 40 13.77 -36.25 32.13
N VAL A 41 15.05 -35.86 31.96
CA VAL A 41 15.65 -34.73 32.67
C VAL A 41 15.75 -33.53 31.72
N PRO A 42 15.23 -32.34 32.10
CA PRO A 42 15.37 -31.14 31.30
C PRO A 42 16.85 -30.83 31.00
N PRO A 43 17.21 -30.53 29.75
CA PRO A 43 18.59 -30.21 29.40
C PRO A 43 19.04 -28.92 30.09
N GLN A 44 20.30 -28.88 30.52
CA GLN A 44 20.91 -27.68 31.10
C GLN A 44 20.98 -26.55 30.07
N ASN A 45 20.76 -25.30 30.50
CA ASN A 45 20.80 -24.12 29.62
C ASN A 45 22.10 -24.03 28.82
N ASP A 46 23.25 -24.33 29.43
CA ASP A 46 24.56 -24.35 28.78
C ASP A 46 24.66 -25.28 27.56
N LEU A 47 23.96 -26.41 27.61
CA LEU A 47 23.86 -27.35 26.50
C LEU A 47 22.94 -26.79 25.42
N LEU A 48 21.77 -26.27 25.81
CA LEU A 48 20.82 -25.63 24.89
C LEU A 48 21.48 -24.48 24.13
N GLU A 49 22.26 -23.63 24.80
CA GLU A 49 22.99 -22.53 24.18
C GLU A 49 23.99 -23.03 23.12
N SER A 50 24.66 -24.15 23.39
CA SER A 50 25.62 -24.73 22.44
C SER A 50 24.91 -25.28 21.19
N LEU A 51 23.76 -25.93 21.38
CA LEU A 51 22.94 -26.45 20.29
C LEU A 51 22.30 -25.33 19.47
N TYR A 52 21.87 -24.26 20.14
CA TYR A 52 21.38 -23.05 19.51
C TYR A 52 22.49 -22.38 18.68
N ASP A 53 23.69 -22.27 19.25
CA ASP A 53 24.86 -21.71 18.55
C ASP A 53 25.18 -22.46 17.26
N PHE A 54 25.02 -23.78 17.26
CA PHE A 54 25.15 -24.58 16.05
C PHE A 54 24.17 -24.12 14.97
N TRP A 55 22.87 -24.01 15.30
CA TRP A 55 21.86 -23.52 14.37
C TRP A 55 22.18 -22.12 13.86
N ALA A 56 22.40 -21.18 14.77
CA ALA A 56 22.52 -19.76 14.47
C ALA A 56 23.78 -19.40 13.67
N LYS A 57 24.84 -20.21 13.75
CA LYS A 57 26.15 -19.95 13.10
C LYS A 57 26.34 -20.69 11.77
N ILE A 58 25.34 -21.45 11.30
CA ILE A 58 25.40 -22.10 9.98
C ILE A 58 25.30 -21.02 8.89
N LYS A 59 26.29 -21.00 7.99
CA LYS A 59 26.28 -20.13 6.81
C LYS A 59 25.72 -20.88 5.60
N ILE A 60 24.65 -20.33 5.03
CA ILE A 60 24.02 -20.86 3.80
C ILE A 60 24.65 -20.16 2.59
N ASN A 61 25.30 -20.93 1.71
CA ASN A 61 26.01 -20.41 0.55
C ASN A 61 25.48 -21.02 -0.76
N TYR A 62 25.84 -20.39 -1.87
CA TYR A 62 25.47 -20.89 -3.19
C TYR A 62 26.38 -22.04 -3.59
N ASN A 63 25.85 -23.26 -3.56
CA ASN A 63 26.53 -24.44 -4.10
C ASN A 63 26.07 -24.71 -5.53
N PHE A 64 26.95 -24.47 -6.50
CA PHE A 64 26.71 -24.70 -7.93
C PHE A 64 27.17 -26.09 -8.40
N GLY A 65 28.02 -26.77 -7.64
CA GLY A 65 28.62 -28.04 -8.05
C GLY A 65 27.64 -29.21 -7.98
N ASN A 66 26.80 -29.26 -6.94
CA ASN A 66 25.74 -30.26 -6.82
C ASN A 66 24.47 -29.66 -6.19
N PRO A 67 23.70 -28.85 -6.95
CA PRO A 67 22.57 -28.09 -6.40
C PRO A 67 21.46 -28.98 -5.83
N SER A 68 21.17 -30.12 -6.47
CA SER A 68 20.15 -31.06 -6.00
C SER A 68 20.52 -31.69 -4.66
N MET A 69 21.76 -32.14 -4.48
CA MET A 69 22.18 -32.70 -3.20
C MET A 69 22.24 -31.62 -2.12
N TYR A 70 22.66 -30.41 -2.47
CA TYR A 70 22.73 -29.31 -1.50
C TYR A 70 21.33 -28.91 -1.02
N GLN A 71 20.35 -28.83 -1.93
CA GLN A 71 18.95 -28.58 -1.55
C GLN A 71 18.40 -29.68 -0.63
N LYS A 72 18.78 -30.95 -0.83
CA LYS A 72 18.44 -32.04 0.10
C LYS A 72 19.10 -31.85 1.47
N ALA A 73 20.36 -31.45 1.53
CA ALA A 73 21.03 -31.15 2.80
C ALA A 73 20.35 -29.98 3.53
N LEU A 74 19.98 -28.91 2.83
CA LEU A 74 19.20 -27.80 3.39
C LEU A 74 17.83 -28.26 3.90
N LEU A 75 17.16 -29.18 3.19
CA LEU A 75 15.90 -29.75 3.65
C LEU A 75 16.07 -30.52 4.96
N THR A 76 17.15 -31.29 5.12
CA THR A 76 17.49 -31.96 6.38
C THR A 76 17.70 -30.94 7.52
N LEU A 77 18.43 -29.85 7.24
CA LEU A 77 18.63 -28.77 8.22
C LEU A 77 17.30 -28.13 8.63
N VAL A 78 16.47 -27.73 7.66
CA VAL A 78 15.13 -27.16 7.91
C VAL A 78 14.25 -28.14 8.70
N GLY A 79 14.38 -29.44 8.46
CA GLY A 79 13.71 -30.49 9.21
C GLY A 79 14.08 -30.56 10.70
N CYS A 80 15.22 -30.02 11.11
CA CYS A 80 15.60 -29.93 12.53
C CYS A 80 14.85 -28.82 13.27
N PHE A 81 14.33 -27.81 12.55
CA PHE A 81 13.73 -26.61 13.15
C PHE A 81 12.59 -26.89 14.16
N PRO A 82 11.63 -27.80 13.90
CA PRO A 82 10.55 -28.06 14.86
C PRO A 82 11.06 -28.59 16.21
N LEU A 83 12.05 -29.48 16.19
CA LEU A 83 12.67 -30.00 17.43
C LEU A 83 13.50 -28.91 18.12
N SER A 84 14.27 -28.14 17.35
CA SER A 84 15.02 -27.00 17.86
C SER A 84 14.10 -26.00 18.58
N MET A 85 12.98 -25.63 17.97
CA MET A 85 12.04 -24.68 18.57
C MET A 85 11.47 -25.19 19.89
N LYS A 86 11.10 -26.47 19.97
CA LYS A 86 10.61 -27.07 21.23
C LYS A 86 11.67 -27.04 22.33
N LEU A 87 12.91 -27.39 22.00
CA LEU A 87 14.01 -27.48 22.95
C LEU A 87 14.52 -26.12 23.42
N PHE A 88 14.49 -25.11 22.56
CA PHE A 88 15.08 -23.81 22.86
C PHE A 88 14.14 -22.85 23.58
N ILE A 89 12.87 -23.19 23.80
CA ILE A 89 11.90 -22.37 24.57
C ILE A 89 12.52 -21.80 25.86
N PRO A 90 13.19 -22.59 26.73
CA PRO A 90 13.70 -22.09 28.01
C PRO A 90 14.78 -21.01 27.91
N ILE A 91 15.46 -20.92 26.76
CA ILE A 91 16.54 -19.96 26.50
C ILE A 91 16.15 -18.94 25.43
N MET A 92 14.89 -18.97 24.95
CA MET A 92 14.45 -18.18 23.81
C MET A 92 14.24 -16.72 24.21
N ASN A 93 14.65 -15.83 23.33
CA ASN A 93 14.31 -14.41 23.37
C ASN A 93 14.12 -13.90 21.93
N PRO A 94 13.58 -12.68 21.73
CA PRO A 94 13.32 -12.15 20.39
C PRO A 94 14.56 -12.13 19.48
N GLU A 95 15.73 -11.77 20.00
CA GLU A 95 16.98 -11.72 19.21
C GLU A 95 17.41 -13.12 18.72
N LYS A 96 17.32 -14.12 19.60
CA LYS A 96 17.64 -15.51 19.25
C LYS A 96 16.65 -16.06 18.23
N PHE A 97 15.37 -15.76 18.42
CA PHE A 97 14.34 -16.19 17.51
C PHE A 97 14.52 -15.57 16.11
N GLU A 98 14.84 -14.28 16.03
CA GLU A 98 15.16 -13.60 14.78
C GLU A 98 16.34 -14.27 14.06
N LYS A 99 17.43 -14.57 14.77
CA LYS A 99 18.59 -15.30 14.22
C LYS A 99 18.22 -16.70 13.72
N MET A 100 17.32 -17.42 14.41
CA MET A 100 16.84 -18.71 13.92
C MET A 100 16.08 -18.57 12.60
N LEU A 101 15.19 -17.58 12.52
CA LEU A 101 14.41 -17.31 11.31
C LEU A 101 15.28 -16.78 10.16
N MET A 102 16.40 -16.09 10.46
CA MET A 102 17.38 -15.73 9.43
C MET A 102 17.92 -16.96 8.70
N VAL A 103 18.20 -18.08 9.38
CA VAL A 103 18.67 -19.31 8.71
C VAL A 103 17.60 -19.81 7.72
N LEU A 104 16.33 -19.83 8.14
CA LEU A 104 15.22 -20.18 7.25
C LEU A 104 15.07 -19.18 6.09
N ASN A 105 15.28 -17.89 6.35
CA ASN A 105 15.26 -16.83 5.32
C ASN A 105 16.32 -17.05 4.24
N HIS A 106 17.53 -17.47 4.63
CA HIS A 106 18.57 -17.80 3.66
C HIS A 106 18.23 -19.07 2.87
N CYS A 107 17.65 -20.09 3.52
CA CYS A 107 17.26 -21.34 2.87
C CYS A 107 16.16 -21.12 1.83
N ILE A 108 15.12 -20.35 2.13
CA ILE A 108 14.00 -20.13 1.19
C ILE A 108 14.43 -19.34 -0.05
N ARG A 109 15.50 -18.54 0.06
CA ARG A 109 16.13 -17.75 -1.00
C ARG A 109 17.21 -18.50 -1.77
N TYR A 110 17.35 -19.82 -1.56
CA TYR A 110 18.35 -20.61 -2.28
C TYR A 110 18.18 -20.41 -3.80
N PRO A 111 19.25 -20.00 -4.53
CA PRO A 111 19.08 -19.34 -5.82
C PRO A 111 18.97 -20.30 -7.01
N ILE A 112 18.99 -21.61 -6.77
CA ILE A 112 18.98 -22.62 -7.83
C ILE A 112 17.73 -23.48 -7.67
N LEU A 113 16.92 -23.51 -8.74
CA LEU A 113 15.79 -24.40 -8.86
C LEU A 113 16.28 -25.75 -9.36
N ALA A 114 16.70 -26.61 -8.42
CA ALA A 114 17.15 -27.98 -8.73
C ALA A 114 16.00 -28.97 -8.93
N ASP A 115 14.77 -28.56 -8.60
CA ASP A 115 13.56 -29.37 -8.80
C ASP A 115 13.12 -29.34 -10.27
N SER A 116 12.62 -30.48 -10.76
CA SER A 116 11.89 -30.56 -12.03
C SER A 116 10.63 -29.69 -12.05
N ARG A 117 10.07 -29.39 -10.86
CA ARG A 117 8.90 -28.52 -10.70
C ARG A 117 9.25 -27.06 -11.00
N ASN A 118 8.30 -26.37 -11.64
CA ASN A 118 8.33 -24.91 -11.72
C ASN A 118 7.71 -24.35 -10.43
N ASP A 119 8.40 -23.39 -9.81
CA ASP A 119 7.96 -22.77 -8.55
C ASP A 119 6.99 -21.59 -8.75
N ASP A 120 6.47 -21.46 -9.98
CA ASP A 120 5.38 -20.57 -10.34
C ASP A 120 4.01 -21.13 -9.92
N GLU A 121 3.84 -22.45 -10.04
CA GLU A 121 2.60 -23.15 -9.69
C GLU A 121 2.64 -23.80 -8.30
N ARG A 122 3.78 -24.38 -7.90
CA ARG A 122 3.91 -25.12 -6.64
C ARG A 122 5.25 -24.86 -5.97
N CYS A 123 5.25 -24.73 -4.64
CA CYS A 123 6.48 -24.61 -3.88
C CYS A 123 7.42 -25.80 -4.15
N THR A 124 8.72 -25.54 -4.18
CA THR A 124 9.73 -26.59 -4.01
C THR A 124 9.58 -27.22 -2.62
N PHE A 125 10.08 -28.45 -2.43
CA PHE A 125 10.05 -29.11 -1.12
C PHE A 125 10.72 -28.26 -0.02
N LEU A 126 11.81 -27.55 -0.35
CA LEU A 126 12.49 -26.67 0.60
C LEU A 126 11.62 -25.48 0.99
N GLN A 127 11.04 -24.77 0.00
CA GLN A 127 10.13 -23.65 0.25
C GLN A 127 8.91 -24.08 1.07
N GLU A 128 8.28 -25.21 0.69
CA GLU A 128 7.11 -25.75 1.38
C GLU A 128 7.42 -26.12 2.84
N SER A 129 8.56 -26.80 3.09
CA SER A 129 8.97 -27.18 4.45
C SER A 129 9.19 -25.96 5.34
N ILE A 130 9.78 -24.89 4.81
CA ILE A 130 10.00 -23.65 5.56
C ILE A 130 8.67 -22.97 5.89
N LEU A 131 7.77 -22.87 4.91
CA LEU A 131 6.46 -22.24 5.10
C LEU A 131 5.58 -23.02 6.08
N LYS A 132 5.59 -24.36 6.03
CA LYS A 132 4.92 -25.21 7.03
C LYS A 132 5.51 -25.00 8.43
N ASN A 133 6.83 -24.88 8.54
CA ASN A 133 7.46 -24.58 9.82
C ASN A 133 6.98 -23.24 10.38
N LEU A 134 6.88 -22.19 9.55
CA LEU A 134 6.39 -20.87 9.96
C LEU A 134 4.89 -20.88 10.31
N GLU A 135 4.07 -21.60 9.55
CA GLU A 135 2.62 -21.74 9.77
C GLU A 135 2.30 -22.44 11.10
N ASN A 136 3.13 -23.41 11.51
CA ASN A 136 2.93 -24.22 12.70
C ASN A 136 3.55 -23.63 13.98
N LEU A 137 4.16 -22.44 13.93
CA LEU A 137 4.71 -21.80 15.11
C LEU A 137 3.59 -21.31 16.03
N ILE A 138 3.64 -21.74 17.30
CA ILE A 138 2.69 -21.35 18.34
C ILE A 138 3.49 -20.83 19.53
N PHE A 139 3.17 -19.62 19.97
CA PHE A 139 3.74 -19.00 21.17
C PHE A 139 2.65 -18.82 22.22
N ASP A 140 3.02 -18.96 23.49
CA ASP A 140 2.11 -18.71 24.60
C ASP A 140 1.77 -17.22 24.64
N LYS A 141 0.46 -16.89 24.65
CA LYS A 141 -0.01 -15.50 24.72
C LYS A 141 0.30 -14.83 26.05
N THR A 142 0.62 -15.61 27.08
CA THR A 142 1.02 -15.11 28.40
C THR A 142 2.50 -14.75 28.48
N ASP A 143 3.31 -15.14 27.47
CA ASP A 143 4.71 -14.75 27.36
C ASP A 143 4.85 -13.24 27.13
N GLU A 144 5.66 -12.56 27.94
CA GLU A 144 5.93 -11.13 27.81
C GLU A 144 6.50 -10.74 26.44
N SER A 145 7.20 -11.66 25.78
CA SER A 145 7.78 -11.50 24.44
C SER A 145 6.85 -11.95 23.30
N TYR A 146 5.62 -12.37 23.59
CA TYR A 146 4.66 -12.88 22.60
C TYR A 146 4.52 -11.97 21.38
N TYR A 147 4.26 -10.67 21.59
CA TYR A 147 4.10 -9.72 20.50
C TYR A 147 5.38 -9.54 19.69
N ALA A 148 6.55 -9.55 20.33
CA ALA A 148 7.83 -9.47 19.64
C ALA A 148 8.05 -10.70 18.73
N TYR A 149 7.75 -11.90 19.22
CA TYR A 149 7.83 -13.12 18.39
C TYR A 149 6.87 -13.06 17.20
N GLN A 150 5.63 -12.65 17.42
CA GLN A 150 4.66 -12.47 16.34
C GLN A 150 5.17 -11.45 15.30
N SER A 151 5.67 -10.31 15.74
CA SER A 151 6.25 -9.27 14.88
C SER A 151 7.39 -9.77 14.00
N ILE A 152 8.25 -10.64 14.52
CA ILE A 152 9.34 -11.24 13.76
C ILE A 152 8.78 -12.21 12.70
N ILE A 153 7.78 -13.04 13.03
CA ILE A 153 7.12 -13.94 12.06
C ILE A 153 6.47 -13.13 10.93
N ILE A 154 5.74 -12.08 11.28
CA ILE A 154 5.08 -11.18 10.32
C ILE A 154 6.10 -10.57 9.36
N GLN A 155 7.22 -10.05 9.89
CA GLN A 155 8.31 -9.51 9.07
C GLN A 155 8.91 -10.58 8.15
N GLN A 156 9.14 -11.79 8.66
CA GLN A 156 9.69 -12.90 7.90
C GLN A 156 8.76 -13.33 6.74
N LEU A 157 7.46 -13.47 7.00
CA LEU A 157 6.46 -13.80 5.97
C LEU A 157 6.37 -12.70 4.90
N ASN A 158 6.38 -11.44 5.34
CA ASN A 158 6.38 -10.30 4.44
C ASN A 158 7.64 -10.24 3.55
N MET A 159 8.81 -10.60 4.08
CA MET A 159 10.04 -10.72 3.28
C MET A 159 9.98 -11.83 2.23
N ILE A 160 9.20 -12.90 2.46
CA ILE A 160 8.99 -14.00 1.50
C ILE A 160 8.00 -13.58 0.41
N LEU A 161 6.96 -12.84 0.78
CA LEU A 161 5.92 -12.36 -0.12
C LEU A 161 6.50 -11.51 -1.26
N VAL A 162 7.48 -10.65 -0.96
CA VAL A 162 8.06 -9.72 -1.96
C VAL A 162 9.21 -10.31 -2.80
N LEU A 163 9.60 -11.57 -2.59
CA LEU A 163 10.70 -12.22 -3.31
C LEU A 163 10.58 -12.15 -4.85
N PRO A 164 9.39 -12.38 -5.46
CA PRO A 164 9.25 -12.36 -6.92
C PRO A 164 9.57 -11.01 -7.57
N PHE A 165 9.49 -9.91 -6.80
CA PHE A 165 9.64 -8.55 -7.33
C PHE A 165 11.07 -8.04 -7.33
N HIS A 166 11.93 -8.50 -6.40
CA HIS A 166 13.28 -7.95 -6.23
C HIS A 166 14.36 -9.03 -6.22
N THR A 167 14.12 -10.13 -5.51
CA THR A 167 15.16 -11.13 -5.24
C THR A 167 15.54 -11.88 -6.50
N ARG A 168 14.57 -12.18 -7.37
CA ARG A 168 14.84 -12.79 -8.67
C ARG A 168 15.79 -11.93 -9.51
N ASP A 169 15.51 -10.64 -9.65
CA ASP A 169 16.33 -9.74 -10.47
C ASP A 169 17.75 -9.59 -9.91
N LEU A 170 17.90 -9.56 -8.58
CA LEU A 170 19.20 -9.57 -7.91
C LEU A 170 19.98 -10.88 -8.12
N ILE A 171 19.30 -12.03 -8.08
CA ILE A 171 19.91 -13.34 -8.33
C ILE A 171 20.35 -13.42 -9.79
N VAL A 172 19.51 -13.03 -10.74
CA VAL A 172 19.84 -12.96 -12.18
C VAL A 172 21.09 -12.12 -12.39
N LYS A 173 21.16 -10.92 -11.80
CA LYS A 173 22.32 -10.03 -11.91
C LYS A 173 23.60 -10.63 -11.30
N LYS A 174 23.49 -11.36 -10.18
CA LYS A 174 24.65 -12.01 -9.53
C LYS A 174 25.13 -13.26 -10.25
N LEU A 175 24.23 -14.01 -10.87
CA LEU A 175 24.53 -15.28 -11.50
C LEU A 175 24.96 -15.14 -12.96
N GLY A 176 24.46 -14.13 -13.68
CA GLY A 176 24.73 -13.96 -15.11
C GLY A 176 24.34 -15.20 -15.92
N ASP A 177 25.11 -15.51 -16.96
CA ASP A 177 24.82 -16.60 -17.90
C ASP A 177 25.26 -17.99 -17.43
N LYS A 178 25.25 -18.26 -16.11
CA LYS A 178 25.68 -19.55 -15.55
C LYS A 178 24.78 -20.75 -15.92
N GLY A 179 23.80 -20.59 -16.81
CA GLY A 179 22.94 -21.66 -17.32
C GLY A 179 22.07 -22.34 -16.25
N VAL A 180 21.95 -21.76 -15.06
CA VAL A 180 21.17 -22.30 -13.94
C VAL A 180 19.74 -21.76 -13.94
N LYS A 181 18.79 -22.62 -13.64
CA LYS A 181 17.38 -22.22 -13.50
C LYS A 181 17.19 -21.48 -12.18
N ILE A 182 16.71 -20.24 -12.26
CA ILE A 182 16.49 -19.36 -11.09
C ILE A 182 15.03 -19.48 -10.63
N PRO A 183 14.77 -19.67 -9.33
CA PRO A 183 13.41 -19.70 -8.78
C PRO A 183 12.64 -18.39 -9.03
N THR A 184 11.36 -18.52 -9.31
CA THR A 184 10.42 -17.40 -9.47
C THR A 184 9.86 -16.91 -8.15
N PHE A 185 9.84 -17.77 -7.12
CA PHE A 185 9.30 -17.56 -5.78
C PHE A 185 7.78 -17.28 -5.72
N VAL A 186 7.04 -17.47 -6.82
CA VAL A 186 5.63 -17.07 -6.91
C VAL A 186 4.75 -17.94 -6.03
N ALA A 187 4.91 -19.27 -6.07
CA ALA A 187 4.15 -20.17 -5.20
C ALA A 187 4.47 -19.94 -3.71
N ALA A 188 5.75 -19.69 -3.38
CA ALA A 188 6.17 -19.38 -2.02
C ALA A 188 5.57 -18.05 -1.51
N SER A 189 5.48 -17.04 -2.39
CA SER A 189 4.83 -15.76 -2.10
C SER A 189 3.33 -15.94 -1.84
N GLY A 190 2.63 -16.72 -2.68
CA GLY A 190 1.21 -17.03 -2.49
C GLY A 190 0.92 -17.78 -1.18
N TYR A 191 1.75 -18.76 -0.82
CA TYR A 191 1.61 -19.45 0.47
C TYR A 191 1.88 -18.47 1.64
N SER A 192 2.98 -17.72 1.59
CA SER A 192 3.32 -16.74 2.64
C SER A 192 2.20 -15.71 2.86
N MET A 193 1.58 -15.25 1.78
CA MET A 193 0.43 -14.35 1.80
C MET A 193 -0.74 -14.91 2.62
N ARG A 194 -1.07 -16.20 2.43
CA ARG A 194 -2.16 -16.86 3.17
C ARG A 194 -1.88 -16.87 4.67
N ILE A 195 -0.66 -17.25 5.07
CA ILE A 195 -0.24 -17.27 6.47
C ILE A 195 -0.30 -15.85 7.04
N LEU A 196 0.26 -14.87 6.32
CA LEU A 196 0.32 -13.48 6.75
C LEU A 196 -1.07 -12.86 6.92
N LYS A 197 -2.02 -13.16 6.02
CA LYS A 197 -3.42 -12.71 6.13
C LYS A 197 -4.09 -13.24 7.41
N SER A 198 -3.82 -14.50 7.79
CA SER A 198 -4.30 -15.06 9.06
C SER A 198 -3.69 -14.34 10.27
N GLN A 199 -2.37 -14.14 10.27
CA GLN A 199 -1.67 -13.46 11.37
C GLN A 199 -2.18 -12.02 11.56
N ILE A 200 -2.39 -11.28 10.47
CA ILE A 200 -2.94 -9.91 10.50
C ILE A 200 -4.38 -9.88 11.00
N LYS A 201 -5.21 -10.87 10.67
CA LYS A 201 -6.58 -10.96 11.16
C LYS A 201 -6.64 -11.05 12.69
N ASP A 202 -5.68 -11.73 13.30
CA ASP A 202 -5.65 -11.95 14.75
C ASP A 202 -4.97 -10.82 15.54
N MET A 203 -4.34 -9.85 14.88
CA MET A 203 -3.73 -8.69 15.55
C MET A 203 -4.78 -7.81 16.23
N SER A 204 -4.58 -7.48 17.50
CA SER A 204 -5.48 -6.60 18.24
C SER A 204 -4.75 -5.57 19.11
N ASP A 205 -3.44 -5.42 18.93
CA ASP A 205 -2.58 -4.59 19.79
C ASP A 205 -1.78 -3.54 18.98
N LEU A 206 -1.51 -2.37 19.55
CA LEU A 206 -0.71 -1.32 18.89
C LEU A 206 0.81 -1.55 19.03
N THR A 207 1.24 -2.57 19.76
CA THR A 207 2.65 -2.96 19.89
C THR A 207 3.29 -3.21 18.52
N PHE A 208 2.54 -3.79 17.58
CA PHE A 208 2.96 -3.99 16.19
C PHE A 208 3.24 -2.69 15.41
N LEU A 209 2.63 -1.57 15.83
CA LEU A 209 2.98 -0.25 15.31
C LEU A 209 4.23 0.29 16.02
N ASN A 210 4.30 0.13 17.35
CA ASN A 210 5.39 0.63 18.19
C ASN A 210 6.76 0.04 17.83
N ASP A 211 6.79 -1.25 17.50
CA ASP A 211 8.01 -1.98 17.09
C ASP A 211 8.35 -1.84 15.59
N GLN A 212 7.62 -1.00 14.85
CA GLN A 212 7.73 -0.78 13.40
C GLN A 212 7.45 -2.00 12.50
N SER A 213 7.05 -3.16 13.05
CA SER A 213 6.82 -4.36 12.23
C SER A 213 5.80 -4.09 11.13
N ILE A 214 4.71 -3.39 11.45
CA ILE A 214 3.63 -3.07 10.50
C ILE A 214 4.02 -1.98 9.52
N VAL A 215 4.84 -1.01 9.95
CA VAL A 215 5.41 -0.02 9.03
C VAL A 215 6.23 -0.71 7.95
N LYS A 216 7.05 -1.71 8.32
CA LYS A 216 7.83 -2.50 7.35
C LYS A 216 6.94 -3.35 6.43
N VAL A 217 5.87 -3.94 6.97
CA VAL A 217 4.88 -4.69 6.16
C VAL A 217 4.25 -3.79 5.12
N VAL A 218 3.70 -2.65 5.53
CA VAL A 218 3.07 -1.69 4.63
C VAL A 218 4.04 -1.23 3.54
N LYS A 219 5.27 -0.83 3.91
CA LYS A 219 6.30 -0.44 2.94
C LYS A 219 6.59 -1.52 1.91
N SER A 220 6.61 -2.78 2.34
CA SER A 220 6.91 -3.91 1.45
C SER A 220 5.75 -4.24 0.51
N LEU A 221 4.50 -4.14 0.99
CA LEU A 221 3.30 -4.41 0.19
C LEU A 221 2.97 -3.29 -0.82
N ILE A 222 3.50 -2.09 -0.60
CA ILE A 222 3.41 -0.99 -1.57
C ILE A 222 4.12 -1.34 -2.88
N GLU A 223 5.27 -2.02 -2.82
CA GLU A 223 6.06 -2.33 -4.02
C GLU A 223 5.33 -3.19 -5.06
N PRO A 224 4.73 -4.35 -4.70
CA PRO A 224 3.84 -5.09 -5.61
C PRO A 224 2.73 -4.22 -6.19
N SER A 225 2.13 -3.36 -5.36
CA SER A 225 0.99 -2.49 -5.71
C SER A 225 1.38 -1.37 -6.69
N LYS A 226 2.63 -0.92 -6.66
CA LYS A 226 3.20 0.04 -7.62
C LYS A 226 3.60 -0.62 -8.93
N LEU A 227 4.33 -1.73 -8.85
CA LEU A 227 4.90 -2.38 -10.03
C LEU A 227 3.83 -3.04 -10.91
N LYS A 228 2.77 -3.57 -10.27
CA LYS A 228 1.67 -4.30 -10.92
C LYS A 228 2.14 -5.29 -11.98
N ARG A 229 3.24 -6.02 -11.72
CA ARG A 229 3.77 -7.04 -12.66
C ARG A 229 2.72 -8.14 -12.88
N ASP A 230 2.64 -8.66 -14.10
CA ASP A 230 1.76 -9.78 -14.51
C ASP A 230 2.20 -11.14 -13.90
N ILE A 231 2.16 -11.22 -12.57
CA ILE A 231 2.47 -12.43 -11.81
C ILE A 231 1.16 -13.01 -11.33
N LEU A 232 0.78 -14.17 -11.87
CA LEU A 232 -0.44 -14.88 -11.48
C LEU A 232 -0.16 -15.89 -10.37
N ILE A 233 -1.06 -15.93 -9.39
CA ILE A 233 -1.11 -16.94 -8.33
C ILE A 233 -2.49 -17.60 -8.31
N VAL A 234 -2.55 -18.79 -7.73
CA VAL A 234 -3.81 -19.48 -7.44
C VAL A 234 -4.28 -19.06 -6.04
N ASN A 235 -5.48 -18.50 -5.93
CA ASN A 235 -6.07 -18.10 -4.64
C ASN A 235 -6.72 -19.30 -3.92
N ASP A 236 -7.25 -19.07 -2.72
CA ASP A 236 -7.90 -20.11 -1.91
C ASP A 236 -9.13 -20.76 -2.60
N ASN A 237 -9.72 -20.09 -3.60
CA ASN A 237 -10.84 -20.60 -4.41
C ASN A 237 -10.38 -21.34 -5.67
N ASN A 238 -9.09 -21.65 -5.80
CA ASN A 238 -8.46 -22.23 -7.00
C ASN A 238 -8.58 -21.36 -8.27
N GLU A 239 -8.80 -20.05 -8.12
CA GLU A 239 -8.86 -19.11 -9.23
C GLU A 239 -7.51 -18.41 -9.43
N LYS A 240 -7.16 -18.15 -10.70
CA LYS A 240 -5.99 -17.34 -11.04
C LYS A 240 -6.26 -15.86 -10.76
N THR A 241 -5.40 -15.24 -9.98
CA THR A 241 -5.44 -13.81 -9.67
C THR A 241 -4.04 -13.22 -9.70
N TYR A 242 -3.94 -11.91 -9.85
CA TYR A 242 -2.65 -11.24 -9.82
C TYR A 242 -2.13 -11.14 -8.39
N LEU A 243 -0.85 -11.46 -8.20
CA LEU A 243 -0.18 -11.35 -6.90
C LEU A 243 -0.23 -9.92 -6.35
N TRP A 244 -0.12 -8.90 -7.23
CA TRP A 244 -0.23 -7.50 -6.82
C TRP A 244 -1.62 -7.15 -6.29
N MET A 245 -2.70 -7.75 -6.81
CA MET A 245 -4.06 -7.51 -6.31
C MET A 245 -4.21 -8.07 -4.89
N VAL A 246 -3.77 -9.31 -4.66
CA VAL A 246 -3.87 -9.92 -3.32
C VAL A 246 -2.97 -9.19 -2.33
N SER A 247 -1.80 -8.73 -2.77
CA SER A 247 -0.90 -7.91 -1.95
C SER A 247 -1.52 -6.56 -1.59
N TYR A 248 -2.23 -5.95 -2.54
CA TYR A 248 -2.87 -4.66 -2.32
C TYR A 248 -4.12 -4.78 -1.43
N GLU A 249 -4.90 -5.85 -1.57
CA GLU A 249 -6.01 -6.15 -0.66
C GLU A 249 -5.51 -6.31 0.78
N LEU A 250 -4.37 -7.00 0.97
CA LEU A 250 -3.75 -7.13 2.29
C LEU A 250 -3.25 -5.78 2.82
N LEU A 251 -2.60 -4.97 1.98
CA LEU A 251 -2.13 -3.63 2.31
C LEU A 251 -3.29 -2.75 2.80
N THR A 252 -4.39 -2.69 2.03
CA THR A 252 -5.59 -1.96 2.40
C THR A 252 -6.17 -2.47 3.72
N SER A 253 -6.26 -3.80 3.89
CA SER A 253 -6.78 -4.40 5.12
C SER A 253 -5.94 -4.03 6.35
N VAL A 254 -4.61 -4.02 6.24
CA VAL A 254 -3.70 -3.59 7.31
C VAL A 254 -3.94 -2.11 7.66
N ILE A 255 -3.95 -1.24 6.66
CA ILE A 255 -4.16 0.20 6.87
C ILE A 255 -5.50 0.47 7.55
N VAL A 256 -6.58 -0.11 7.01
CA VAL A 256 -7.94 0.08 7.54
C VAL A 256 -8.03 -0.39 8.97
N LYS A 257 -7.44 -1.56 9.28
CA LYS A 257 -7.45 -2.13 10.62
C LYS A 257 -6.69 -1.27 11.63
N PHE A 258 -5.45 -0.88 11.32
CA PHE A 258 -4.62 -0.12 12.27
C PHE A 258 -5.15 1.31 12.48
N LEU A 259 -5.61 1.99 11.43
CA LEU A 259 -6.26 3.29 11.60
C LEU A 259 -7.59 3.15 12.37
N GLY A 260 -8.36 2.08 12.13
CA GLY A 260 -9.55 1.74 12.89
C GLY A 260 -9.26 1.60 14.39
N MET A 261 -8.26 0.78 14.74
CA MET A 261 -7.84 0.58 16.13
C MET A 261 -7.42 1.88 16.84
N ILE A 262 -6.80 2.81 16.11
CA ILE A 262 -6.43 4.12 16.66
C ILE A 262 -7.68 5.00 16.85
N MET A 263 -8.58 5.04 15.87
CA MET A 263 -9.82 5.82 15.95
C MET A 263 -10.78 5.33 17.03
N ASP A 264 -10.77 4.02 17.32
CA ASP A 264 -11.65 3.42 18.33
C ASP A 264 -11.11 3.60 19.77
N ARG A 265 -9.88 4.10 19.92
CA ARG A 265 -9.30 4.39 21.25
C ARG A 265 -9.83 5.68 21.85
N GLN A 266 -10.07 5.62 23.15
CA GLN A 266 -10.45 6.77 23.97
C GLN A 266 -9.27 7.32 24.78
N ASP A 267 -8.21 6.52 24.95
CA ASP A 267 -7.01 6.87 25.70
C ASP A 267 -6.02 7.70 24.87
N LYS A 268 -5.25 8.55 25.57
CA LYS A 268 -4.19 9.35 24.94
C LYS A 268 -3.08 8.44 24.43
N LEU A 269 -2.70 8.63 23.16
CA LEU A 269 -1.61 7.87 22.55
C LEU A 269 -0.27 8.16 23.24
N SER A 270 0.54 7.11 23.42
CA SER A 270 1.89 7.27 23.95
C SER A 270 2.80 8.03 22.96
N PRO A 271 3.84 8.75 23.42
CA PRO A 271 4.77 9.44 22.53
C PRO A 271 5.41 8.54 21.47
N THR A 272 5.73 7.29 21.83
CA THR A 272 6.24 6.28 20.90
C THR A 272 5.21 5.96 19.81
N THR A 273 3.95 5.74 20.20
CA THR A 273 2.87 5.46 19.23
C THR A 273 2.69 6.63 18.27
N ILE A 274 2.70 7.87 18.76
CA ILE A 274 2.61 9.09 17.95
C ILE A 274 3.75 9.16 16.94
N SER A 275 4.99 8.94 17.39
CA SER A 275 6.16 8.95 16.49
C SER A 275 6.05 7.88 15.40
N ARG A 276 5.61 6.66 15.74
CA ARG A 276 5.45 5.58 14.76
C ARG A 276 4.28 5.81 13.82
N LEU A 277 3.19 6.40 14.31
CA LEU A 277 2.06 6.80 13.50
C LEU A 277 2.47 7.85 12.46
N ASN A 278 3.29 8.83 12.83
CA ASN A 278 3.86 9.80 11.89
C ASN A 278 4.73 9.16 10.81
N GLU A 279 5.43 8.06 11.12
CA GLU A 279 6.14 7.27 10.10
C GLU A 279 5.19 6.43 9.23
N PHE A 280 4.06 5.98 9.79
CA PHE A 280 3.09 5.09 9.14
C PHE A 280 2.22 5.82 8.12
N LEU A 281 1.69 7.00 8.46
CA LEU A 281 0.72 7.74 7.64
C LEU A 281 1.22 8.12 6.23
N PRO A 282 2.48 8.54 6.01
CA PRO A 282 2.98 8.76 4.66
C PRO A 282 2.90 7.52 3.77
N ASN A 283 3.10 6.33 4.33
CA ASN A 283 2.95 5.08 3.58
C ASN A 283 1.48 4.77 3.29
N CYS A 284 0.55 5.21 4.14
CA CYS A 284 -0.89 5.09 3.87
C CYS A 284 -1.30 5.95 2.67
N LEU A 285 -0.76 7.17 2.56
CA LEU A 285 -0.97 8.02 1.38
C LEU A 285 -0.34 7.43 0.12
N GLN A 286 0.85 6.85 0.24
CA GLN A 286 1.47 6.15 -0.90
C GLN A 286 0.67 4.93 -1.35
N ALA A 287 0.05 4.20 -0.40
CA ALA A 287 -0.88 3.13 -0.72
C ALA A 287 -2.14 3.65 -1.42
N TYR A 288 -2.65 4.83 -1.02
CA TYR A 288 -3.75 5.50 -1.70
C TYR A 288 -3.38 5.94 -3.13
N GLU A 289 -2.17 6.45 -3.36
CA GLU A 289 -1.66 6.79 -4.69
C GLU A 289 -1.64 5.57 -5.64
N CYS A 290 -1.41 4.36 -5.11
CA CYS A 290 -1.40 3.13 -5.91
C CYS A 290 -2.76 2.79 -6.56
N CYS A 291 -3.88 3.35 -6.07
CA CYS A 291 -5.19 3.20 -6.68
C CYS A 291 -5.21 3.72 -8.13
N PHE A 292 -4.40 4.74 -8.41
CA PHE A 292 -4.46 5.51 -9.65
C PHE A 292 -3.46 5.05 -10.72
N ILE A 293 -2.53 4.16 -10.35
CA ILE A 293 -1.59 3.57 -11.30
C ILE A 293 -2.38 2.67 -12.25
N ALA A 294 -2.43 3.02 -13.54
CA ALA A 294 -3.11 2.18 -14.51
C ALA A 294 -2.37 0.85 -14.68
N HIS A 295 -3.12 -0.25 -14.66
CA HIS A 295 -2.71 -1.58 -15.12
C HIS A 295 -3.85 -2.06 -15.97
N ASP A 296 -3.56 -2.47 -17.22
CA ASP A 296 -4.47 -2.96 -18.27
C ASP A 296 -5.92 -2.44 -18.26
N ALA A 297 -6.50 -2.06 -19.40
CA ALA A 297 -7.87 -1.53 -19.41
C ALA A 297 -8.98 -2.61 -19.18
N SER A 298 -8.69 -3.69 -18.45
CA SER A 298 -9.64 -4.74 -18.12
C SER A 298 -10.67 -4.25 -17.09
N SER A 299 -11.93 -4.70 -17.21
CA SER A 299 -12.97 -4.35 -16.22
C SER A 299 -12.60 -4.83 -14.82
N LYS A 300 -11.97 -6.01 -14.71
CA LYS A 300 -11.65 -6.65 -13.42
C LYS A 300 -10.64 -5.83 -12.61
N THR A 301 -9.58 -5.34 -13.25
CA THR A 301 -8.55 -4.54 -12.59
C THR A 301 -9.06 -3.15 -12.23
N ASN A 302 -9.92 -2.57 -13.06
CA ASN A 302 -10.60 -1.30 -12.78
C ASN A 302 -11.55 -1.39 -11.57
N ASP A 303 -12.41 -2.41 -11.53
CA ASP A 303 -13.35 -2.61 -10.42
C ASP A 303 -12.62 -2.88 -9.10
N PHE A 304 -11.51 -3.62 -9.16
CA PHE A 304 -10.65 -3.84 -8.00
C PHE A 304 -9.98 -2.54 -7.53
N ALA A 305 -9.36 -1.76 -8.41
CA ALA A 305 -8.75 -0.48 -8.03
C ALA A 305 -9.79 0.46 -7.40
N TYR A 306 -11.00 0.49 -7.97
CA TYR A 306 -12.13 1.24 -7.42
C TYR A 306 -12.54 0.78 -6.01
N SER A 307 -12.59 -0.53 -5.76
CA SER A 307 -12.94 -1.05 -4.42
C SER A 307 -11.89 -0.70 -3.37
N GLN A 308 -10.60 -0.80 -3.72
CA GLN A 308 -9.50 -0.42 -2.82
C GLN A 308 -9.54 1.08 -2.54
N TYR A 309 -9.76 1.90 -3.57
CA TYR A 309 -9.94 3.35 -3.44
C TYR A 309 -11.03 3.70 -2.44
N LYS A 310 -12.23 3.11 -2.56
CA LYS A 310 -13.35 3.43 -1.68
C LYS A 310 -13.09 3.11 -0.21
N LEU A 311 -12.39 2.01 0.06
CA LEU A 311 -11.99 1.65 1.43
C LEU A 311 -10.96 2.64 1.98
N LEU A 312 -9.89 2.89 1.22
CA LEU A 312 -8.81 3.78 1.66
C LEU A 312 -9.29 5.23 1.81
N SER A 313 -10.05 5.77 0.84
CA SER A 313 -10.51 7.16 0.91
C SER A 313 -11.43 7.38 2.11
N ALA A 314 -12.38 6.46 2.35
CA ALA A 314 -13.31 6.56 3.47
C ALA A 314 -12.58 6.48 4.82
N THR A 315 -11.63 5.56 4.97
CA THR A 315 -10.86 5.42 6.21
C THR A 315 -9.91 6.59 6.44
N LEU A 316 -9.17 7.03 5.42
CA LEU A 316 -8.26 8.18 5.52
C LEU A 316 -9.02 9.48 5.80
N LEU A 317 -10.14 9.72 5.12
CA LEU A 317 -10.97 10.89 5.35
C LEU A 317 -11.51 10.91 6.79
N LYS A 318 -12.03 9.78 7.28
CA LYS A 318 -12.50 9.67 8.67
C LYS A 318 -11.36 9.96 9.66
N PHE A 319 -10.20 9.35 9.44
CA PHE A 319 -9.02 9.51 10.30
C PHE A 319 -8.53 10.97 10.31
N ILE A 320 -8.32 11.57 9.14
CA ILE A 320 -7.85 12.97 9.04
C ILE A 320 -8.88 13.91 9.65
N ASN A 321 -10.18 13.71 9.43
CA ASN A 321 -11.22 14.56 10.02
C ASN A 321 -11.25 14.50 11.57
N LEU A 322 -10.93 13.35 12.16
CA LEU A 322 -10.87 13.19 13.62
C LEU A 322 -9.65 13.90 14.24
N TYR A 323 -8.51 13.88 13.55
CA TYR A 323 -7.21 14.27 14.12
C TYR A 323 -6.57 15.52 13.50
N TYR A 324 -7.16 16.11 12.47
CA TYR A 324 -6.69 17.37 11.89
C TYR A 324 -7.40 18.56 12.54
N GLY A 325 -6.62 19.51 13.06
CA GLY A 325 -7.15 20.69 13.76
C GLY A 325 -7.70 20.41 15.17
N THR A 326 -7.60 19.18 15.66
CA THR A 326 -7.91 18.81 17.04
C THR A 326 -6.63 18.77 17.89
N GLN A 327 -6.72 19.26 19.15
CA GLN A 327 -5.59 19.26 20.09
C GLN A 327 -5.59 18.05 21.03
N GLU A 328 -6.62 17.21 20.96
CA GLU A 328 -6.77 16.06 21.85
C GLU A 328 -6.18 14.80 21.20
N ASN A 329 -5.36 14.08 21.98
CA ASN A 329 -4.74 12.78 21.66
C ASN A 329 -3.65 12.76 20.57
N TYR A 330 -3.91 13.23 19.36
CA TYR A 330 -2.97 13.23 18.23
C TYR A 330 -3.34 14.29 17.21
N GLN A 331 -2.34 14.94 16.61
CA GLN A 331 -2.53 15.96 15.60
C GLN A 331 -1.90 15.52 14.28
N VAL A 332 -2.74 15.36 13.26
CA VAL A 332 -2.28 15.16 11.87
C VAL A 332 -1.63 16.45 11.38
N SER A 333 -0.47 16.33 10.74
CA SER A 333 0.23 17.50 10.17
C SER A 333 -0.54 18.07 8.97
N ARG A 334 -0.42 19.39 8.78
CA ARG A 334 -1.08 20.07 7.65
C ARG A 334 -0.59 19.53 6.31
N GLU A 335 0.70 19.27 6.20
CA GLU A 335 1.33 18.75 4.97
C GLU A 335 0.72 17.41 4.56
N LEU A 336 0.41 16.55 5.55
CA LEU A 336 -0.20 15.25 5.28
C LEU A 336 -1.66 15.37 4.83
N ALA A 337 -2.43 16.23 5.50
CA ALA A 337 -3.81 16.52 5.10
C ALA A 337 -3.87 17.16 3.69
N GLU A 338 -2.96 18.10 3.40
CA GLU A 338 -2.85 18.75 2.09
C GLU A 338 -2.42 17.77 1.00
N LYS A 339 -1.48 16.86 1.29
CA LYS A 339 -1.09 15.81 0.33
C LYS A 339 -2.26 14.86 0.02
N PHE A 340 -3.09 14.50 1.01
CA PHE A 340 -4.28 13.67 0.77
C PHE A 340 -5.30 14.38 -0.15
N VAL A 341 -5.58 15.65 0.12
CA VAL A 341 -6.46 16.49 -0.70
C VAL A 341 -5.90 16.66 -2.11
N SER A 342 -4.60 16.95 -2.25
CA SER A 342 -3.98 17.20 -3.55
C SER A 342 -3.94 15.97 -4.44
N ILE A 343 -3.66 14.77 -3.90
CA ILE A 343 -3.79 13.51 -4.65
C ILE A 343 -5.23 13.33 -5.13
N THR A 344 -6.22 13.57 -4.26
CA THR A 344 -7.64 13.41 -4.62
C THR A 344 -8.06 14.40 -5.71
N TRP A 345 -7.52 15.62 -5.67
CA TRP A 345 -7.73 16.64 -6.69
C TRP A 345 -7.09 16.25 -8.04
N GLU A 346 -5.82 15.82 -8.04
CA GLU A 346 -5.07 15.41 -9.22
C GLU A 346 -5.81 14.30 -9.99
N PHE A 347 -6.42 13.35 -9.28
CA PHE A 347 -7.19 12.26 -9.87
C PHE A 347 -8.70 12.54 -9.96
N SER A 348 -9.13 13.79 -9.91
CA SER A 348 -10.54 14.17 -10.11
C SER A 348 -10.88 14.61 -11.55
N PHE A 349 -9.89 14.68 -12.45
CA PHE A 349 -10.08 15.10 -13.85
C PHE A 349 -10.46 13.91 -14.74
N PHE A 350 -11.46 14.06 -15.60
CA PHE A 350 -12.02 12.94 -16.39
C PHE A 350 -11.28 12.67 -17.70
N TYR A 351 -10.44 13.61 -18.13
CA TYR A 351 -9.67 13.57 -19.36
C TYR A 351 -8.32 14.26 -19.15
N LYS A 352 -7.34 13.93 -20.00
CA LYS A 352 -6.01 14.54 -19.99
C LYS A 352 -6.12 16.04 -20.27
N HIS A 353 -5.25 16.82 -19.64
CA HIS A 353 -5.08 18.23 -19.97
C HIS A 353 -4.59 18.36 -21.42
N ASP A 354 -5.14 19.31 -22.18
CA ASP A 354 -4.64 19.68 -23.50
C ASP A 354 -3.54 20.73 -23.36
N SER A 355 -2.79 21.00 -24.43
CA SER A 355 -1.68 21.97 -24.39
C SER A 355 -2.09 23.35 -23.87
N LEU A 356 -3.32 23.77 -24.18
CA LEU A 356 -3.87 25.05 -23.74
C LEU A 356 -4.12 25.04 -22.23
N MET A 357 -4.74 24.00 -21.69
CA MET A 357 -4.91 23.89 -20.25
C MET A 357 -3.56 23.72 -19.54
N GLU A 358 -2.66 22.88 -20.05
CA GLU A 358 -1.29 22.73 -19.53
C GLU A 358 -0.55 24.07 -19.45
N SER A 359 -0.75 24.99 -20.40
CA SER A 359 -0.15 26.33 -20.35
C SER A 359 -0.61 27.16 -19.13
N PHE A 360 -1.80 26.88 -18.60
CA PHE A 360 -2.31 27.51 -17.37
C PHE A 360 -1.95 26.76 -16.09
N PHE A 361 -1.38 25.55 -16.17
CA PHE A 361 -0.83 24.78 -15.04
C PHE A 361 0.72 24.82 -14.98
N GLY A 362 1.37 25.32 -16.03
CA GLY A 362 2.81 25.18 -16.19
C GLY A 362 3.22 23.72 -16.39
N SER A 363 4.50 23.49 -16.65
CA SER A 363 5.05 22.13 -16.79
C SER A 363 5.12 21.35 -15.48
N ASP A 364 4.84 21.99 -14.33
CA ASP A 364 4.91 21.39 -13.01
C ASP A 364 3.98 22.12 -12.03
N VAL A 365 3.15 21.41 -11.26
CA VAL A 365 2.22 22.02 -10.26
C VAL A 365 3.00 22.80 -9.18
N SER A 366 4.29 22.50 -9.03
CA SER A 366 5.27 23.21 -8.20
C SER A 366 5.57 24.64 -8.66
N THR A 367 5.09 25.06 -9.84
CA THR A 367 5.30 26.41 -10.40
C THR A 367 4.45 27.47 -9.70
N TYR A 368 3.36 27.09 -9.02
CA TYR A 368 2.51 28.03 -8.28
C TYR A 368 2.95 28.13 -6.82
N THR A 369 2.94 29.35 -6.28
CA THR A 369 3.22 29.58 -4.86
C THR A 369 2.05 29.13 -4.00
N SER A 370 0.83 29.12 -4.55
CA SER A 370 -0.37 28.57 -3.89
C SER A 370 -1.47 28.14 -4.86
N ILE A 371 -2.31 27.19 -4.44
CA ILE A 371 -3.51 26.75 -5.16
C ILE A 371 -4.51 27.91 -5.43
N THR A 372 -4.49 28.95 -4.61
CA THR A 372 -5.35 30.13 -4.73
C THR A 372 -4.98 30.98 -5.94
N GLU A 373 -3.70 31.11 -6.27
CA GLU A 373 -3.23 31.83 -7.47
C GLU A 373 -3.77 31.19 -8.75
N LEU A 374 -3.86 29.85 -8.76
CA LEU A 374 -4.39 29.10 -9.88
C LEU A 374 -5.89 29.36 -10.10
N ILE A 375 -6.67 29.61 -9.03
CA ILE A 375 -8.07 30.03 -9.15
C ILE A 375 -8.13 31.34 -9.93
N ASP A 376 -7.33 32.33 -9.54
CA ASP A 376 -7.33 33.66 -10.18
C ASP A 376 -6.98 33.57 -11.68
N ILE A 377 -5.98 32.76 -12.03
CA ILE A 377 -5.59 32.52 -13.42
C ILE A 377 -6.73 31.88 -14.22
N LEU A 378 -7.39 30.86 -13.67
CA LEU A 378 -8.46 30.13 -14.35
C LEU A 378 -9.72 30.96 -14.50
N THR A 379 -10.04 31.81 -13.52
CA THR A 379 -11.25 32.65 -13.50
C THR A 379 -11.09 33.99 -14.21
N PHE A 380 -9.87 34.41 -14.53
CA PHE A 380 -9.64 35.66 -15.27
C PHE A 380 -10.36 35.64 -16.63
N GLU A 381 -11.26 36.61 -16.85
CA GLU A 381 -12.16 36.63 -18.02
C GLU A 381 -11.44 36.49 -19.37
N PRO A 382 -10.39 37.28 -19.66
CA PRO A 382 -9.66 37.14 -20.91
C PRO A 382 -9.11 35.74 -21.15
N ASN A 383 -8.88 34.96 -20.10
CA ASN A 383 -8.38 33.62 -20.23
C ASN A 383 -9.49 32.66 -20.69
N TRP A 384 -10.74 32.75 -20.20
CA TRP A 384 -11.83 31.83 -20.61
C TRP A 384 -12.70 32.39 -21.73
N ASN A 385 -12.53 33.67 -22.08
CA ASN A 385 -13.21 34.33 -23.20
C ASN A 385 -12.46 34.17 -24.53
N ILE A 386 -11.90 32.99 -24.78
CA ILE A 386 -11.16 32.62 -26.00
C ILE A 386 -11.74 31.33 -26.62
N TYR A 387 -11.32 31.03 -27.84
CA TYR A 387 -11.58 29.72 -28.45
C TYR A 387 -10.71 28.65 -27.79
N GLY A 388 -11.28 27.46 -27.60
CA GLY A 388 -10.56 26.32 -27.04
C GLY A 388 -9.54 25.68 -27.99
N SER A 389 -8.88 24.63 -27.50
CA SER A 389 -8.00 23.80 -28.33
C SER A 389 -8.79 22.92 -29.30
N THR A 390 -8.27 22.74 -30.50
CA THR A 390 -8.71 21.73 -31.48
C THR A 390 -8.23 20.32 -31.15
N GLU A 391 -7.44 20.13 -30.11
CA GLU A 391 -6.95 18.81 -29.71
C GLU A 391 -8.08 17.86 -29.32
N PRO A 392 -7.99 16.57 -29.72
CA PRO A 392 -8.98 15.58 -29.34
C PRO A 392 -8.97 15.35 -27.83
N ILE A 393 -10.16 15.27 -27.23
CA ILE A 393 -10.29 14.99 -25.79
C ILE A 393 -9.90 13.54 -25.52
N VAL A 394 -8.80 13.35 -24.79
CA VAL A 394 -8.33 12.01 -24.38
C VAL A 394 -8.91 11.66 -23.02
N ILE A 395 -9.97 10.86 -23.03
CA ILE A 395 -10.67 10.40 -21.83
C ILE A 395 -9.81 9.37 -21.08
N HIS A 396 -9.76 9.47 -19.75
CA HIS A 396 -9.09 8.46 -18.94
C HIS A 396 -9.90 7.15 -18.87
N SER A 397 -9.22 6.01 -18.79
CA SER A 397 -9.83 4.67 -18.72
C SER A 397 -10.65 4.41 -17.45
N HIS A 398 -10.41 5.15 -16.37
CA HIS A 398 -10.95 4.87 -15.02
C HIS A 398 -12.02 5.87 -14.57
N ILE A 399 -12.94 6.28 -15.45
CA ILE A 399 -13.94 7.34 -15.16
C ILE A 399 -14.65 7.14 -13.82
N ARG A 400 -15.09 5.93 -13.49
CA ARG A 400 -15.81 5.64 -12.23
C ARG A 400 -15.01 6.02 -10.98
N LEU A 401 -13.70 5.76 -11.02
CA LEU A 401 -12.78 6.10 -9.95
C LEU A 401 -12.59 7.61 -9.88
N LEU A 402 -12.33 8.27 -11.01
CA LEU A 402 -12.13 9.71 -11.12
C LEU A 402 -13.39 10.50 -10.69
N SER A 403 -14.58 10.04 -11.07
CA SER A 403 -15.86 10.60 -10.60
C SER A 403 -16.04 10.46 -9.10
N SER A 404 -15.48 9.41 -8.49
CA SER A 404 -15.48 9.28 -7.03
C SER A 404 -14.49 10.23 -6.35
N CYS A 405 -13.32 10.47 -6.96
CA CYS A 405 -12.40 11.50 -6.50
C CYS A 405 -13.02 12.89 -6.52
N PHE A 406 -13.75 13.23 -7.59
CA PHE A 406 -14.49 14.49 -7.64
C PHE A 406 -15.52 14.60 -6.50
N LYS A 407 -16.30 13.53 -6.26
CA LYS A 407 -17.30 13.49 -5.18
C LYS A 407 -16.65 13.58 -3.79
N ASP A 408 -15.55 12.88 -3.57
CA ASP A 408 -14.82 12.91 -2.31
C ASP A 408 -14.16 14.29 -2.10
N LEU A 409 -13.67 14.95 -3.16
CA LEU A 409 -13.18 16.32 -3.10
C LEU A 409 -14.28 17.32 -2.71
N TYR A 410 -15.44 17.26 -3.39
CA TYR A 410 -16.62 18.05 -3.02
C TYR A 410 -17.03 17.81 -1.56
N LYS A 411 -17.07 16.55 -1.14
CA LYS A 411 -17.40 16.17 0.24
C LYS A 411 -16.43 16.79 1.24
N MET A 412 -15.12 16.71 0.99
CA MET A 412 -14.09 17.32 1.84
C MET A 412 -14.21 18.84 1.92
N SER A 413 -14.71 19.50 0.88
CA SER A 413 -14.91 20.95 0.85
C SER A 413 -16.13 21.43 1.67
N ASN A 414 -17.02 20.53 2.07
CA ASN A 414 -18.21 20.87 2.85
C ASN A 414 -17.85 21.18 4.32
N ALA A 415 -17.92 22.45 4.71
CA ALA A 415 -17.58 22.91 6.06
C ALA A 415 -18.47 22.35 7.18
N ARG A 416 -19.73 21.97 6.87
CA ARG A 416 -20.66 21.47 7.88
C ARG A 416 -20.31 20.06 8.36
N GLU A 417 -19.82 19.23 7.44
CA GLU A 417 -19.39 17.86 7.74
C GLU A 417 -17.90 17.79 8.10
N TYR A 418 -17.08 18.68 7.51
CA TYR A 418 -15.62 18.59 7.49
C TYR A 418 -14.97 19.95 7.76
N SER A 419 -15.20 20.53 8.94
CA SER A 419 -14.85 21.93 9.26
C SER A 419 -13.39 22.30 9.00
N GLU A 420 -12.44 21.48 9.46
CA GLU A 420 -11.01 21.78 9.37
C GLU A 420 -10.41 21.41 8.02
N ILE A 421 -10.63 20.16 7.56
CA ILE A 421 -10.09 19.72 6.26
C ILE A 421 -10.70 20.51 5.09
N SER A 422 -11.92 21.03 5.21
CA SER A 422 -12.51 21.88 4.17
C SER A 422 -11.75 23.19 3.95
N LYS A 423 -11.01 23.69 4.95
CA LYS A 423 -10.14 24.88 4.77
C LYS A 423 -9.02 24.60 3.77
N ILE A 424 -8.57 23.36 3.69
CA ILE A 424 -7.58 22.89 2.71
C ILE A 424 -8.27 22.50 1.40
N ALA A 425 -9.34 21.70 1.46
CA ALA A 425 -9.96 21.11 0.28
C ALA A 425 -10.74 22.09 -0.59
N PHE A 426 -11.30 23.16 0.00
CA PHE A 426 -12.15 24.10 -0.73
C PHE A 426 -11.42 24.81 -1.88
N PRO A 427 -10.22 25.39 -1.71
CA PRO A 427 -9.46 25.95 -2.84
C PRO A 427 -9.19 24.95 -3.97
N PHE A 428 -8.79 23.72 -3.65
CA PHE A 428 -8.57 22.66 -4.66
C PHE A 428 -9.86 22.34 -5.43
N PHE A 429 -10.99 22.24 -4.72
CA PHE A 429 -12.29 22.02 -5.34
C PHE A 429 -12.70 23.17 -6.27
N LEU A 430 -12.48 24.42 -5.86
CA LEU A 430 -12.78 25.58 -6.70
C LEU A 430 -11.91 25.61 -7.96
N VAL A 431 -10.61 25.33 -7.87
CA VAL A 431 -9.73 25.15 -9.04
C VAL A 431 -10.31 24.08 -9.97
N ARG A 432 -10.72 22.93 -9.41
CA ARG A 432 -11.28 21.82 -10.20
C ARG A 432 -12.57 22.20 -10.92
N CYS A 433 -13.43 22.99 -10.29
CA CYS A 433 -14.65 23.51 -10.91
C CYS A 433 -14.35 24.57 -11.97
N ALA A 434 -13.49 25.55 -11.65
CA ALA A 434 -13.06 26.59 -12.56
C ALA A 434 -12.47 25.99 -13.85
N TYR A 435 -11.65 24.95 -13.73
CA TYR A 435 -11.13 24.20 -14.86
C TYR A 435 -12.24 23.66 -15.77
N GLY A 436 -13.22 22.95 -15.20
CA GLY A 436 -14.31 22.33 -15.96
C GLY A 436 -15.17 23.37 -16.67
N LEU A 437 -15.60 24.41 -15.94
CA LEU A 437 -16.43 25.49 -16.47
C LEU A 437 -15.73 26.19 -17.64
N ARG A 438 -14.45 26.53 -17.45
CA ARG A 438 -13.59 27.13 -18.46
C ARG A 438 -13.47 26.27 -19.71
N LYS A 439 -13.11 25.00 -19.54
CA LYS A 439 -12.95 24.06 -20.66
C LYS A 439 -14.25 23.93 -21.45
N TYR A 440 -15.38 23.86 -20.76
CA TYR A 440 -16.70 23.83 -21.38
C TYR A 440 -17.00 25.10 -22.19
N LEU A 441 -16.81 26.29 -21.59
CA LEU A 441 -17.04 27.58 -22.23
C LEU A 441 -16.18 27.80 -23.48
N MET A 442 -14.91 27.39 -23.42
CA MET A 442 -13.98 27.53 -24.54
C MET A 442 -14.35 26.61 -25.70
N GLN A 443 -14.78 25.38 -25.40
CA GLN A 443 -15.22 24.41 -26.41
C GLN A 443 -16.58 24.78 -27.01
N SER A 444 -17.53 25.27 -26.23
CA SER A 444 -18.85 25.67 -26.73
C SER A 444 -18.76 26.82 -27.74
N LYS A 445 -17.82 27.76 -27.54
CA LYS A 445 -17.53 28.84 -28.49
C LYS A 445 -16.95 28.35 -29.81
N GLN A 446 -16.09 27.34 -29.76
CA GLN A 446 -15.42 26.79 -30.94
C GLN A 446 -16.38 26.07 -31.88
N ILE A 447 -17.34 25.32 -31.33
CA ILE A 447 -18.16 24.40 -32.12
C ILE A 447 -19.48 25.00 -32.62
N LYS A 448 -19.76 26.29 -32.34
CA LYS A 448 -20.89 27.11 -32.86
C LYS A 448 -22.14 26.30 -33.29
N ARG A 449 -22.76 25.60 -32.34
CA ARG A 449 -24.01 24.77 -32.45
C ARG A 449 -23.84 23.28 -32.79
N MET A 450 -22.62 22.74 -32.87
CA MET A 450 -22.41 21.28 -32.88
C MET A 450 -22.49 20.70 -31.45
N PRO A 451 -22.81 19.42 -31.28
CA PRO A 451 -22.86 18.80 -29.96
C PRO A 451 -21.48 18.76 -29.31
N LEU A 452 -21.42 19.15 -28.03
CA LEU A 452 -20.23 19.01 -27.20
C LEU A 452 -19.91 17.53 -26.97
N SER A 453 -18.62 17.26 -26.68
CA SER A 453 -18.23 15.92 -26.24
C SER A 453 -19.00 15.50 -24.99
N LYS A 454 -19.54 14.28 -25.01
CA LYS A 454 -20.36 13.73 -23.93
C LYS A 454 -19.69 13.82 -22.56
N ILE A 455 -18.36 13.67 -22.49
CA ILE A 455 -17.62 13.73 -21.23
C ILE A 455 -17.65 15.13 -20.59
N LEU A 456 -17.66 16.19 -21.41
CA LEU A 456 -17.75 17.58 -20.93
C LEU A 456 -19.16 17.86 -20.38
N VAL A 457 -20.19 17.29 -21.00
CA VAL A 457 -21.57 17.38 -20.50
C VAL A 457 -21.70 16.70 -19.14
N ILE A 458 -21.20 15.46 -19.03
CA ILE A 458 -21.17 14.73 -17.75
C ILE A 458 -20.39 15.51 -16.68
N GLU A 459 -19.23 16.07 -17.03
CA GLU A 459 -18.46 16.88 -16.10
C GLU A 459 -19.25 18.10 -15.62
N MET A 460 -20.00 18.79 -16.49
CA MET A 460 -20.81 19.95 -16.09
C MET A 460 -21.98 19.58 -15.20
N GLU A 461 -22.57 18.40 -15.37
CA GLU A 461 -23.59 17.89 -14.44
C GLU A 461 -23.01 17.78 -13.02
N TYR A 462 -21.82 17.15 -12.89
CA TYR A 462 -21.11 17.01 -11.62
C TYR A 462 -20.72 18.36 -11.01
N VAL A 463 -20.16 19.27 -11.82
CA VAL A 463 -19.74 20.61 -11.35
C VAL A 463 -20.93 21.44 -10.90
N SER A 464 -22.02 21.45 -11.66
CA SER A 464 -23.20 22.26 -11.33
C SER A 464 -23.90 21.74 -10.07
N GLU A 465 -24.05 20.41 -9.94
CA GLU A 465 -24.61 19.79 -8.74
C GLU A 465 -23.78 20.14 -7.49
N ALA A 466 -22.46 20.04 -7.58
CA ALA A 466 -21.57 20.30 -6.46
C ALA A 466 -21.52 21.78 -6.05
N LEU A 467 -21.47 22.71 -7.02
CA LEU A 467 -21.49 24.15 -6.74
C LEU A 467 -22.82 24.59 -6.11
N ASN A 468 -23.96 24.08 -6.60
CA ASN A 468 -25.27 24.29 -5.97
C ASN A 468 -25.29 23.82 -4.52
N GLY A 469 -24.73 22.62 -4.29
CA GLY A 469 -24.64 22.04 -2.97
C GLY A 469 -23.83 22.91 -2.00
N LEU A 470 -22.76 23.59 -2.42
CA LEU A 470 -21.96 24.42 -1.52
C LEU A 470 -22.61 25.77 -1.20
N ILE A 471 -23.30 26.42 -2.15
CA ILE A 471 -23.98 27.71 -1.88
C ILE A 471 -25.04 27.60 -0.79
N GLN A 472 -25.72 26.46 -0.70
CA GLN A 472 -26.71 26.22 0.35
C GLN A 472 -26.09 26.08 1.75
N LEU A 473 -24.76 25.94 1.83
CA LEU A 473 -24.02 25.57 3.02
C LEU A 473 -23.12 26.67 3.57
N GLU A 474 -22.82 27.73 2.80
CA GLU A 474 -21.79 28.72 3.14
C GLU A 474 -22.31 29.99 3.81
N SER A 475 -21.69 30.34 4.94
CA SER A 475 -21.88 31.59 5.69
C SER A 475 -20.54 32.27 6.02
N ASN A 476 -19.46 31.95 5.30
CA ASN A 476 -18.10 32.41 5.57
C ASN A 476 -17.62 33.39 4.49
N ASN A 477 -17.29 34.63 4.88
CA ASN A 477 -16.91 35.71 3.98
C ASN A 477 -15.70 35.42 3.08
N GLU A 478 -14.67 34.71 3.57
CA GLU A 478 -13.48 34.41 2.75
C GLU A 478 -13.78 33.37 1.66
N ARG A 479 -14.60 32.36 1.99
CA ARG A 479 -15.03 31.34 1.00
C ARG A 479 -16.00 31.93 -0.01
N ASN A 480 -16.92 32.76 0.45
CA ASN A 480 -17.82 33.52 -0.42
C ASN A 480 -17.02 34.34 -1.43
N ALA A 481 -15.97 35.06 -0.99
CA ALA A 481 -15.11 35.84 -1.88
C ALA A 481 -14.38 34.98 -2.93
N MET A 482 -13.93 33.76 -2.58
CA MET A 482 -13.35 32.84 -3.57
C MET A 482 -14.42 32.29 -4.52
N PHE A 483 -15.60 31.98 -4.01
CA PHE A 483 -16.73 31.50 -4.80
C PHE A 483 -17.21 32.55 -5.81
N GLU A 484 -17.23 33.82 -5.40
CA GLU A 484 -17.57 34.97 -6.27
C GLU A 484 -16.71 35.03 -7.53
N LYS A 485 -15.45 34.59 -7.45
CA LYS A 485 -14.53 34.56 -8.61
C LYS A 485 -15.04 33.63 -9.73
N ILE A 486 -15.80 32.59 -9.39
CA ILE A 486 -16.30 31.60 -10.36
C ILE A 486 -17.65 31.99 -10.96
N LEU A 487 -18.43 32.83 -10.27
CA LEU A 487 -19.76 33.26 -10.71
C LEU A 487 -19.83 33.82 -12.14
N PRO A 488 -18.88 34.64 -12.63
CA PRO A 488 -18.92 35.13 -14.02
C PRO A 488 -18.97 34.01 -15.06
N MET A 489 -18.23 32.92 -14.84
CA MET A 489 -18.23 31.75 -15.74
C MET A 489 -19.56 31.00 -15.70
N VAL A 490 -20.17 30.89 -14.51
CA VAL A 490 -21.49 30.28 -14.30
C VAL A 490 -22.56 31.06 -15.07
N PHE A 491 -22.57 32.39 -14.96
CA PHE A 491 -23.52 33.23 -15.69
C PHE A 491 -23.37 33.09 -17.21
N GLN A 492 -22.14 32.96 -17.71
CA GLN A 492 -21.85 32.74 -19.13
C GLN A 492 -22.28 31.37 -19.64
N LEU A 493 -22.35 30.34 -18.79
CA LEU A 493 -22.86 29.03 -19.16
C LEU A 493 -24.36 29.05 -19.48
N ASN A 494 -25.14 29.85 -18.74
CA ASN A 494 -26.57 30.02 -18.98
C ASN A 494 -26.88 30.61 -20.36
N SER A 495 -25.94 31.35 -20.97
CA SER A 495 -26.11 31.92 -22.31
C SER A 495 -25.60 31.03 -23.46
N HIS A 496 -24.87 29.94 -23.18
CA HIS A 496 -24.14 29.14 -24.19
C HIS A 496 -24.63 27.67 -24.34
N GLY A 497 -25.90 27.38 -24.08
CA GLY A 497 -26.52 26.12 -24.51
C GLY A 497 -26.19 24.87 -23.65
N ALA A 498 -26.00 25.05 -22.35
CA ALA A 498 -25.99 23.93 -21.40
C ALA A 498 -27.31 23.14 -21.42
N THR A 499 -27.30 21.88 -20.96
CA THR A 499 -28.54 21.07 -20.91
C THR A 499 -29.59 21.75 -20.02
N GLU A 500 -30.89 21.53 -20.25
CA GLU A 500 -31.94 22.15 -19.41
C GLU A 500 -31.74 21.87 -17.91
N ALA A 501 -31.27 20.68 -17.55
CA ALA A 501 -30.95 20.31 -16.16
C ALA A 501 -29.75 21.11 -15.60
N THR A 502 -28.69 21.25 -16.40
CA THR A 502 -27.52 22.07 -16.05
C THR A 502 -27.89 23.55 -15.93
N GLN A 503 -28.69 24.09 -16.87
CA GLN A 503 -29.17 25.47 -16.86
C GLN A 503 -30.08 25.75 -15.66
N LYS A 504 -30.98 24.83 -15.32
CA LYS A 504 -31.84 24.94 -14.14
C LYS A 504 -30.99 24.99 -12.87
N ASN A 505 -30.04 24.06 -12.72
CA ASN A 505 -29.15 24.03 -11.57
C ASN A 505 -28.35 25.34 -11.46
N LEU A 506 -27.70 25.79 -12.53
CA LEU A 506 -26.90 27.03 -12.55
C LEU A 506 -27.74 28.30 -12.36
N ALA A 507 -28.98 28.34 -12.84
CA ALA A 507 -29.89 29.47 -12.63
C ALA A 507 -30.39 29.54 -11.18
N GLU A 508 -30.74 28.40 -10.57
CA GLU A 508 -31.06 28.30 -9.14
C GLU A 508 -29.86 28.76 -8.29
N MET A 509 -28.65 28.40 -8.71
CA MET A 509 -27.39 28.83 -8.10
C MET A 509 -27.25 30.36 -8.04
N SER A 510 -27.43 31.01 -9.19
CA SER A 510 -27.31 32.46 -9.33
C SER A 510 -28.34 33.20 -8.46
N VAL A 511 -29.58 32.72 -8.43
CA VAL A 511 -30.64 33.29 -7.60
C VAL A 511 -30.33 33.13 -6.11
N GLN A 512 -29.91 31.92 -5.71
CA GLN A 512 -29.60 31.60 -4.31
C GLN A 512 -28.42 32.42 -3.78
N PHE A 513 -27.36 32.58 -4.56
CA PHE A 513 -26.22 33.41 -4.18
C PHE A 513 -26.60 34.89 -4.00
N ILE A 514 -27.41 35.43 -4.91
CA ILE A 514 -27.93 36.81 -4.79
C ILE A 514 -28.79 36.97 -3.52
N THR A 515 -29.51 35.94 -3.11
CA THR A 515 -30.32 35.98 -1.88
C THR A 515 -29.50 35.76 -0.60
N SER A 516 -28.44 34.95 -0.62
CA SER A 516 -27.59 34.71 0.55
C SER A 516 -26.68 35.90 0.86
N THR A 517 -26.14 36.57 -0.17
CA THR A 517 -25.33 37.80 -0.03
C THR A 517 -26.13 39.04 0.39
N LYS A 518 -27.47 39.03 0.24
CA LYS A 518 -28.35 40.11 0.71
C LYS A 518 -28.83 39.93 2.15
N ASN A 519 -28.71 38.72 2.73
CA ASN A 519 -29.28 38.35 4.02
C ASN A 519 -28.23 38.06 5.12
N GLY A 520 -26.93 38.13 4.79
CA GLY A 520 -25.82 38.14 5.75
C GLY A 520 -25.11 39.48 5.70
#